data_AF-A0A7S2S0Q4-F1
#
_entry.id   AF-A0A7S2S0Q4-F1
#
_cell.length_a   1.000
_cell.length_b   1.000
_cell.length_c   1.000
_cell.angle_alpha   90.00
_cell.angle_beta   90.00
_cell.angle_gamma   90.00
#
_symmetry.space_group_name_H-M   'P 1'
#
loop_
_entity.id
_entity.type
_entity.pdbx_description
1 polymer ?
#
loop_
_entity_poly.entity_id
_entity_poly.type
_entity_poly.pdbx_seq_one_letter_code
_entity_poly.pdbx_strand_id
1 'polypeptide(L)'
;MARGKSDQEHVEKAQRRTIYHGMIVFCLGLLAGIPYTGVIYRDYSHTWLREKKAFETAWGKLLLAACNKTPGTERAWRMAHLEGVLNGFVALVFASLMSVLRLSPKELTSLSTCLMINGYGNTLASIFGAIDGSRGFTFAGSLLNRLSNLGFLSAMAAIPYASYLVIKGVKEE
;
A
#
# COMPACT_ATOMS: atom_id res chain seq x y z
N MET A 1 21.22 0.45 -28.93
CA MET A 1 20.54 1.45 -29.77
C MET A 1 19.85 2.46 -28.87
N ALA A 2 20.06 3.76 -29.09
CA ALA A 2 19.32 4.80 -28.37
C ALA A 2 17.82 4.75 -28.75
N ARG A 3 16.91 4.94 -27.78
CA ARG A 3 15.46 4.99 -28.03
C ARG A 3 15.11 6.18 -28.92
N GLY A 4 14.09 6.01 -29.76
CA GLY A 4 13.49 7.14 -30.47
C GLY A 4 12.82 8.12 -29.51
N LYS A 5 12.75 9.40 -29.88
CA LYS A 5 12.17 10.47 -29.06
C LYS A 5 10.74 10.16 -28.57
N SER A 6 9.91 9.57 -29.44
CA SER A 6 8.55 9.15 -29.11
C SER A 6 8.51 8.05 -28.04
N ASP A 7 9.42 7.08 -28.10
CA ASP A 7 9.48 5.98 -27.13
C ASP A 7 9.93 6.48 -25.77
N GLN A 8 10.87 7.42 -25.75
CA GLN A 8 11.33 8.07 -24.51
C GLN A 8 10.19 8.85 -23.83
N GLU A 9 9.38 9.58 -24.59
CA GLU A 9 8.22 10.30 -24.05
C GLU A 9 7.21 9.35 -23.39
N HIS A 10 6.94 8.19 -24.01
CA HIS A 10 6.04 7.19 -23.44
C HIS A 10 6.57 6.60 -22.12
N VAL A 11 7.87 6.35 -22.04
CA VAL A 11 8.55 5.89 -20.83
C VAL A 11 8.41 6.93 -19.74
N GLU A 12 8.77 8.19 -20.00
CA GLU A 12 8.69 9.29 -19.03
C GLU A 12 7.27 9.49 -18.52
N LYS A 13 6.26 9.39 -19.39
CA LYS A 13 4.84 9.47 -19.02
C LYS A 13 4.44 8.34 -18.07
N ALA A 14 4.84 7.10 -18.38
CA ALA A 14 4.57 5.94 -17.52
C ALA A 14 5.29 6.04 -16.17
N GLN A 15 6.55 6.51 -16.17
CA GLN A 15 7.34 6.75 -14.97
C GLN A 15 6.68 7.80 -14.07
N ARG A 16 6.35 8.97 -14.61
CA ARG A 16 5.71 10.06 -13.83
C ARG A 16 4.41 9.61 -13.20
N ARG A 17 3.55 8.91 -13.95
CA ARG A 17 2.31 8.33 -13.42
C ARG A 17 2.58 7.37 -12.27
N THR A 18 3.53 6.45 -12.45
CA THR A 18 3.85 5.42 -11.46
C THR A 18 4.49 6.02 -10.21
N ILE A 19 5.35 7.03 -10.35
CA ILE A 19 5.93 7.79 -9.22
C ILE A 19 4.83 8.50 -8.43
N TYR A 20 3.96 9.25 -9.13
CA TYR A 20 2.91 10.02 -8.49
C TYR A 20 2.00 9.14 -7.62
N HIS A 21 1.46 8.08 -8.21
CA HIS A 21 0.56 7.19 -7.48
C HIS A 21 1.30 6.26 -6.49
N GLY A 22 2.51 5.82 -6.82
CA GLY A 22 3.36 5.07 -5.89
C GLY A 22 3.62 5.85 -4.60
N MET A 23 3.85 7.17 -4.73
CA MET A 23 3.99 8.07 -3.58
C MET A 23 2.68 8.20 -2.79
N ILE A 24 1.51 8.26 -3.45
CA ILE A 24 0.22 8.29 -2.74
C ILE A 24 0.05 7.00 -1.92
N VAL A 25 0.28 5.84 -2.52
CA VAL A 25 0.17 4.53 -1.84
C VAL A 25 1.14 4.44 -0.66
N PHE A 26 2.39 4.87 -0.88
CA PHE A 26 3.40 4.93 0.17
C PHE A 26 2.96 5.82 1.35
N CYS A 27 2.45 7.03 1.06
CA CYS A 27 1.93 7.95 2.06
C CYS A 27 0.72 7.37 2.81
N LEU A 28 -0.18 6.65 2.13
CA LEU A 28 -1.29 5.96 2.80
C LEU A 28 -0.78 4.90 3.79
N GLY A 29 0.27 4.15 3.42
CA GLY A 29 0.94 3.22 4.34
C GLY A 29 1.54 3.92 5.55
N LEU A 30 2.26 5.04 5.35
CA LEU A 30 2.79 5.84 6.46
C LEU A 30 1.68 6.38 7.37
N LEU A 31 0.58 6.87 6.80
CA LEU A 31 -0.57 7.36 7.56
C LEU A 31 -1.25 6.24 8.36
N ALA A 32 -1.28 5.00 7.84
CA ALA A 32 -1.75 3.83 8.59
C ALA A 32 -0.83 3.47 9.79
N GLY A 33 0.39 4.02 9.85
CA GLY A 33 1.25 3.96 11.03
C GLY A 33 0.69 4.69 12.25
N ILE A 34 -0.19 5.67 12.06
CA ILE A 34 -0.85 6.43 13.14
C ILE A 34 -1.80 5.51 13.93
N PRO A 35 -2.83 4.87 13.33
CA PRO A 35 -3.68 3.93 14.05
C PRO A 35 -2.90 2.69 14.51
N TYR A 36 -1.86 2.26 13.80
CA TYR A 36 -0.97 1.19 14.28
C TYR A 36 -0.31 1.57 15.62
N THR A 37 0.26 2.76 15.71
CA THR A 37 0.81 3.28 16.97
C THR A 37 -0.28 3.40 18.04
N GLY A 38 -1.48 3.84 17.65
CA GLY A 38 -2.63 3.92 18.56
C GLY A 38 -3.00 2.59 19.19
N VAL A 39 -3.06 1.50 18.40
CA VAL A 39 -3.36 0.16 18.96
C VAL A 39 -2.20 -0.40 19.78
N ILE A 40 -0.94 -0.07 19.47
CA ILE A 40 0.20 -0.41 20.35
C ILE A 40 0.03 0.26 21.71
N TYR A 41 -0.28 1.56 21.74
CA TYR A 41 -0.53 2.25 23.00
C TYR A 41 -1.72 1.66 23.75
N ARG A 42 -2.83 1.37 23.07
CA ARG A 42 -3.99 0.72 23.68
C ARG A 42 -3.63 -0.63 24.30
N ASP A 43 -2.96 -1.50 23.55
CA ASP A 43 -2.76 -2.92 23.91
C ASP A 43 -1.57 -3.11 24.86
N TYR A 44 -0.56 -2.25 24.80
CA TYR A 44 0.70 -2.41 25.54
C TYR A 44 1.03 -1.24 26.48
N SER A 45 0.16 -0.25 26.63
CA SER A 45 0.40 0.84 27.60
C SER A 45 0.67 0.33 29.02
N HIS A 46 -0.02 -0.73 29.42
CA HIS A 46 0.03 -1.26 30.78
C HIS A 46 1.41 -1.79 31.20
N THR A 47 2.28 -2.16 30.25
CA THR A 47 3.59 -2.79 30.54
C THR A 47 4.72 -1.79 30.76
N TRP A 48 4.60 -0.54 30.32
CA TRP A 48 5.66 0.48 30.43
C TRP A 48 5.18 1.90 30.74
N LEU A 49 3.89 2.21 30.57
CA LEU A 49 3.39 3.57 30.82
C LEU A 49 3.08 3.86 32.29
N ARG A 50 2.98 2.83 33.14
CA ARG A 50 2.70 3.00 34.57
C ARG A 50 3.84 3.73 35.32
N GLU A 51 5.05 3.70 34.78
CA GLU A 51 6.23 4.41 35.31
C GLU A 51 6.35 5.86 34.83
N LYS A 52 5.64 6.27 33.78
CA LYS A 52 5.79 7.60 33.18
C LYS A 52 4.52 8.43 33.33
N LYS A 53 4.61 9.52 34.10
CA LYS A 53 3.58 10.58 34.27
C LYS A 53 3.14 11.28 32.95
N ALA A 54 3.63 10.83 31.79
CA ALA A 54 3.38 11.41 30.48
C ALA A 54 1.87 11.51 30.13
N PHE A 55 1.06 10.58 30.63
CA PHE A 55 -0.39 10.54 30.39
C PHE A 55 -1.24 11.21 31.49
N GLU A 56 -0.63 11.82 32.50
CA GLU A 56 -1.37 12.55 33.55
C GLU A 56 -1.82 13.95 33.10
N THR A 57 -1.18 14.47 32.04
CA THR A 57 -1.56 15.75 31.40
C THR A 57 -2.91 15.62 30.68
N ALA A 58 -3.61 16.75 30.49
CA ALA A 58 -4.88 16.78 29.74
C ALA A 58 -4.71 16.24 28.30
N TRP A 59 -3.60 16.61 27.64
CA TRP A 59 -3.25 16.12 26.31
C TRP A 59 -2.95 14.62 26.27
N GLY A 60 -2.22 14.11 27.27
CA GLY A 60 -1.98 12.68 27.41
C GLY A 60 -3.28 11.90 27.55
N LYS A 61 -4.17 12.32 28.45
CA LYS A 61 -5.48 11.67 28.64
C LYS A 61 -6.32 11.66 27.35
N LEU A 62 -6.32 12.77 26.60
CA LEU A 62 -7.01 12.86 25.31
C LEU A 62 -6.44 11.88 24.29
N LEU A 63 -5.11 11.81 24.16
CA LEU A 63 -4.43 10.88 23.24
C LEU A 63 -4.72 9.42 23.61
N LEU A 64 -4.68 9.06 24.89
CA LEU A 64 -5.00 7.72 25.34
C LEU A 64 -6.48 7.37 25.07
N ALA A 65 -7.39 8.31 25.29
CA ALA A 65 -8.80 8.12 24.97
C ALA A 65 -9.03 7.91 23.45
N ALA A 66 -8.27 8.60 22.59
CA ALA A 66 -8.29 8.36 21.15
C ALA A 66 -7.73 6.97 20.79
N CYS A 67 -6.57 6.59 21.36
CA CYS A 67 -5.94 5.29 21.14
C CYS A 67 -6.85 4.12 21.56
N ASN A 68 -7.55 4.27 22.68
CA ASN A 68 -8.49 3.27 23.20
C ASN A 68 -9.71 3.05 22.29
N LYS A 69 -10.04 4.03 21.45
CA LYS A 69 -11.14 3.94 20.47
C LYS A 69 -10.68 3.46 19.10
N THR A 70 -9.37 3.32 18.86
CA THR A 70 -8.87 2.82 17.58
C THR A 70 -9.38 1.38 17.37
N PRO A 71 -10.07 1.10 16.25
CA PRO A 71 -10.60 -0.24 15.98
C PRO A 71 -9.48 -1.22 15.61
N GLY A 72 -9.81 -2.50 15.48
CA GLY A 72 -8.87 -3.50 14.97
C GLY A 72 -7.78 -3.92 15.95
N THR A 73 -6.88 -4.77 15.46
CA THR A 73 -5.79 -5.37 16.24
C THR A 73 -4.44 -4.78 15.84
N GLU A 74 -3.44 -4.88 16.73
CA GLU A 74 -2.05 -4.56 16.40
C GLU A 74 -1.63 -5.21 15.07
N ARG A 75 -1.88 -6.53 14.93
CA ARG A 75 -1.52 -7.28 13.74
C ARG A 75 -2.15 -6.70 12.46
N ALA A 76 -3.43 -6.32 12.52
CA ALA A 76 -4.15 -5.83 11.35
C ALA A 76 -3.60 -4.46 10.91
N TRP A 77 -3.35 -3.54 11.84
CA TRP A 77 -2.77 -2.24 11.51
C TRP A 77 -1.30 -2.31 11.13
N ARG A 78 -0.53 -3.24 11.70
CA ARG A 78 0.83 -3.53 11.24
C ARG A 78 0.84 -3.99 9.79
N MET A 79 -0.10 -4.86 9.42
CA MET A 79 -0.27 -5.27 8.03
C MET A 79 -0.66 -4.08 7.15
N ALA A 80 -1.66 -3.28 7.54
CA ALA A 80 -2.07 -2.10 6.75
C ALA A 80 -0.93 -1.09 6.52
N HIS A 81 -0.13 -0.84 7.56
CA HIS A 81 1.05 0.01 7.48
C HIS A 81 2.08 -0.54 6.49
N LEU A 82 2.47 -1.81 6.66
CA LEU A 82 3.49 -2.43 5.82
C LEU A 82 3.03 -2.65 4.38
N GLU A 83 1.77 -3.06 4.16
CA GLU A 83 1.19 -3.21 2.83
C GLU A 83 1.28 -1.90 2.04
N GLY A 84 0.86 -0.77 2.62
CA GLY A 84 0.95 0.53 1.95
C GLY A 84 2.40 0.96 1.66
N VAL A 85 3.28 0.84 2.65
CA VAL A 85 4.69 1.22 2.51
C VAL A 85 5.38 0.38 1.44
N LEU A 86 5.25 -0.95 1.51
CA LEU A 86 5.93 -1.87 0.59
C LEU A 86 5.37 -1.78 -0.82
N ASN A 87 4.04 -1.74 -1.01
CA ASN A 87 3.49 -1.63 -2.36
C ASN A 87 3.81 -0.28 -3.01
N GLY A 88 3.76 0.81 -2.25
CA GLY A 88 4.18 2.13 -2.73
C GLY A 88 5.66 2.15 -3.11
N PHE A 89 6.52 1.58 -2.26
CA PHE A 89 7.96 1.46 -2.54
C PHE A 89 8.26 0.62 -3.78
N VAL A 90 7.59 -0.52 -3.95
CA VAL A 90 7.72 -1.37 -5.15
C VAL A 90 7.33 -0.58 -6.41
N ALA A 91 6.26 0.20 -6.38
CA ALA A 91 5.89 1.05 -7.51
C ALA A 91 6.99 2.08 -7.85
N LEU A 92 7.60 2.71 -6.85
CA LEU A 92 8.71 3.65 -7.04
C LEU A 92 9.96 2.96 -7.63
N VAL A 93 10.29 1.76 -7.14
CA VAL A 93 11.38 0.94 -7.70
C VAL A 93 11.09 0.62 -9.16
N PHE A 94 9.92 0.10 -9.49
CA PHE A 94 9.60 -0.21 -10.88
C PHE A 94 9.57 1.02 -11.78
N ALA A 95 9.11 2.17 -11.29
CA ALA A 95 9.20 3.43 -12.03
C ALA A 95 10.66 3.77 -12.39
N SER A 96 11.62 3.59 -11.48
CA SER A 96 13.04 3.80 -11.79
C SER A 96 13.59 2.81 -12.83
N LEU A 97 13.00 1.62 -12.92
CA LEU A 97 13.43 0.56 -13.85
C LEU A 97 12.75 0.65 -15.24
N MET A 98 11.69 1.43 -15.41
CA MET A 98 10.96 1.49 -16.69
C MET A 98 11.83 1.93 -17.88
N SER A 99 12.86 2.73 -17.64
CA SER A 99 13.79 3.18 -18.70
C SER A 99 14.64 2.05 -19.27
N VAL A 100 14.89 0.98 -18.49
CA VAL A 100 15.67 -0.18 -18.94
C VAL A 100 14.79 -1.30 -19.52
N LEU A 101 13.49 -1.30 -19.24
CA LEU A 101 12.56 -2.30 -19.77
C LEU A 101 12.25 -2.04 -21.25
N ARG A 102 12.53 -3.03 -22.12
CA ARG A 102 12.22 -3.01 -23.56
C ARG A 102 10.74 -3.36 -23.82
N LEU A 103 9.85 -2.51 -23.34
CA LEU A 103 8.40 -2.65 -23.50
C LEU A 103 7.84 -1.62 -24.48
N SER A 104 6.77 -1.99 -25.18
CA SER A 104 6.00 -1.07 -26.02
C SER A 104 5.23 -0.05 -25.15
N PRO A 105 4.77 1.07 -25.72
CA PRO A 105 4.00 2.08 -24.98
C PRO A 105 2.74 1.53 -24.29
N LYS A 106 2.06 0.59 -24.95
CA LYS A 106 0.87 -0.08 -24.39
C LYS A 106 1.25 -0.94 -23.18
N GLU A 107 2.35 -1.68 -23.26
CA GLU A 107 2.83 -2.53 -22.19
C GLU A 107 3.36 -1.75 -20.99
N LEU A 108 4.04 -0.62 -21.20
CA LEU A 108 4.42 0.29 -20.12
C LEU A 108 3.19 0.85 -19.39
N THR A 109 2.15 1.21 -20.14
CA THR A 109 0.87 1.66 -19.57
C THR A 109 0.18 0.55 -18.78
N SER A 110 0.17 -0.67 -19.32
CA SER A 110 -0.35 -1.86 -18.64
C SER A 110 0.41 -2.16 -17.35
N LEU A 111 1.75 -2.19 -17.40
CA LEU A 111 2.60 -2.41 -16.24
C LEU A 111 2.32 -1.37 -15.15
N SER A 112 2.31 -0.08 -15.53
CA SER A 112 1.97 1.01 -14.62
C SER A 112 0.58 0.78 -14.00
N THR A 113 -0.43 0.39 -14.78
CA THR A 113 -1.78 0.12 -14.28
C THR A 113 -1.84 -1.08 -13.33
N CYS A 114 -1.13 -2.18 -13.63
CA CYS A 114 -1.05 -3.33 -12.73
C CYS A 114 -0.41 -2.97 -11.39
N LEU A 115 0.65 -2.16 -11.40
CA LEU A 115 1.27 -1.65 -10.18
C LEU A 115 0.28 -0.81 -9.37
N MET A 116 -0.60 -0.03 -10.01
CA MET A 116 -1.62 0.76 -9.32
C MET A 116 -2.72 -0.11 -8.72
N ILE A 117 -3.22 -1.09 -9.48
CA ILE A 117 -4.23 -2.04 -9.00
C ILE A 117 -3.68 -2.79 -7.79
N ASN A 118 -2.45 -3.28 -7.88
CA ASN A 118 -1.80 -3.96 -6.77
C ASN A 118 -1.62 -3.03 -5.56
N GLY A 119 -1.08 -1.83 -5.78
CA GLY A 119 -0.78 -0.89 -4.70
C GLY A 119 -2.02 -0.37 -3.98
N TYR A 120 -2.99 0.18 -4.70
CA TYR A 120 -4.23 0.64 -4.09
C TYR A 120 -5.06 -0.53 -3.56
N GLY A 121 -5.15 -1.64 -4.30
CA GLY A 121 -5.91 -2.83 -3.92
C GLY A 121 -5.48 -3.37 -2.57
N ASN A 122 -4.19 -3.68 -2.40
CA ASN A 122 -3.66 -4.23 -1.14
C ASN A 122 -3.73 -3.21 0.01
N THR A 123 -3.40 -1.94 -0.26
CA THR A 123 -3.36 -0.90 0.78
C THR A 123 -4.74 -0.58 1.32
N LEU A 124 -5.72 -0.34 0.44
CA LEU A 124 -7.09 -0.05 0.87
C LEU A 124 -7.73 -1.28 1.50
N ALA A 125 -7.51 -2.48 0.95
CA ALA A 125 -8.04 -3.71 1.52
C ALA A 125 -7.52 -3.99 2.93
N SER A 126 -6.23 -3.79 3.17
CA SER A 126 -5.64 -3.98 4.49
C SER A 126 -6.11 -2.92 5.50
N ILE A 127 -6.29 -1.66 5.08
CA ILE A 127 -6.89 -0.61 5.93
C ILE A 127 -8.34 -0.94 6.28
N PHE A 128 -9.16 -1.33 5.29
CA PHE A 128 -10.56 -1.69 5.52
C PHE A 128 -10.69 -2.92 6.41
N GLY A 129 -9.86 -3.95 6.21
CA GLY A 129 -9.79 -5.11 7.09
C GLY A 129 -9.37 -4.76 8.51
N ALA A 130 -8.46 -3.80 8.70
CA ALA A 130 -8.07 -3.33 10.02
C ALA A 130 -9.20 -2.58 10.74
N ILE A 131 -9.99 -1.77 10.01
CA ILE A 131 -11.14 -1.03 10.56
C ILE A 131 -12.27 -2.00 10.94
N ASP A 132 -12.60 -2.92 10.04
CA ASP A 132 -13.76 -3.83 10.17
C ASP A 132 -13.45 -5.09 11.00
N GLY A 133 -12.17 -5.38 11.24
CA GLY A 133 -11.73 -6.64 11.84
C GLY A 133 -11.89 -7.86 10.92
N SER A 134 -12.24 -7.65 9.65
CA SER A 134 -12.38 -8.71 8.66
C SER A 134 -11.08 -9.01 7.93
N ARG A 135 -11.03 -10.18 7.28
CA ARG A 135 -9.84 -10.61 6.51
C ARG A 135 -9.97 -10.40 5.01
N GLY A 136 -11.12 -9.94 4.51
CA GLY A 136 -11.34 -9.74 3.08
C GLY A 136 -11.33 -11.03 2.25
N PHE A 137 -11.66 -12.19 2.84
CA PHE A 137 -11.70 -13.47 2.12
C PHE A 137 -13.12 -13.99 1.86
N THR A 138 -14.13 -13.38 2.48
CA THR A 138 -15.53 -13.78 2.26
C THR A 138 -16.19 -12.87 1.23
N PHE A 139 -16.96 -13.45 0.31
CA PHE A 139 -17.77 -12.69 -0.65
C PHE A 139 -19.00 -12.03 -0.01
N ALA A 140 -19.39 -12.48 1.18
CA ALA A 140 -20.45 -11.93 2.01
C ALA A 140 -19.91 -11.14 3.22
N GLY A 141 -20.77 -10.44 3.94
CA GLY A 141 -20.42 -9.70 5.17
C GLY A 141 -20.59 -8.18 5.05
N SER A 142 -19.76 -7.42 5.77
CA SER A 142 -19.77 -5.95 5.75
C SER A 142 -19.38 -5.41 4.36
N LEU A 143 -19.69 -4.14 4.11
CA LEU A 143 -19.21 -3.45 2.90
C LEU A 143 -17.67 -3.41 2.86
N LEU A 144 -17.01 -3.13 3.99
CA LEU A 144 -15.55 -3.04 4.08
C LEU A 144 -14.87 -4.38 3.80
N ASN A 145 -15.46 -5.50 4.23
CA ASN A 145 -14.96 -6.83 3.90
C ASN A 145 -15.03 -7.10 2.38
N ARG A 146 -16.15 -6.78 1.73
CA ARG A 146 -16.30 -6.97 0.27
C ARG A 146 -15.33 -6.11 -0.53
N LEU A 147 -15.13 -4.86 -0.11
CA LEU A 147 -14.14 -3.96 -0.72
C LEU A 147 -12.72 -4.49 -0.53
N SER A 148 -12.41 -5.03 0.66
CA SER A 148 -11.12 -5.66 0.93
C SER A 148 -10.89 -6.87 0.04
N ASN A 149 -11.91 -7.72 -0.11
CA ASN A 149 -11.87 -8.88 -0.97
C ASN A 149 -11.62 -8.52 -2.44
N LEU A 150 -12.34 -7.53 -2.96
CA LEU A 150 -12.13 -7.03 -4.32
C LEU A 150 -10.71 -6.49 -4.49
N GLY A 151 -10.21 -5.71 -3.53
CA GLY A 151 -8.84 -5.18 -3.53
C GLY A 151 -7.80 -6.28 -3.63
N PHE A 152 -7.83 -7.26 -2.71
CA PHE A 152 -6.88 -8.38 -2.71
C PHE A 152 -6.98 -9.25 -3.96
N LEU A 153 -8.19 -9.55 -4.46
CA LEU A 153 -8.38 -10.35 -5.67
C LEU A 153 -7.85 -9.63 -6.91
N SER A 154 -8.10 -8.33 -7.03
CA SER A 154 -7.59 -7.53 -8.14
C SER A 154 -6.05 -7.45 -8.14
N ALA A 155 -5.45 -7.29 -6.96
CA ALA A 155 -4.00 -7.33 -6.77
C ALA A 155 -3.40 -8.70 -7.13
N MET A 156 -4.02 -9.77 -6.64
CA MET A 156 -3.65 -11.15 -6.95
C MET A 156 -3.67 -11.44 -8.46
N ALA A 157 -4.66 -10.90 -9.19
CA ALA A 157 -4.73 -11.03 -10.65
C ALA A 157 -3.73 -10.14 -11.40
N ALA A 158 -3.43 -8.94 -10.88
CA ALA A 158 -2.52 -7.99 -11.52
C ALA A 158 -1.05 -8.40 -11.43
N ILE A 159 -0.62 -9.02 -10.32
CA ILE A 159 0.78 -9.40 -10.09
C ILE A 159 1.33 -10.34 -11.18
N PRO A 160 0.68 -11.46 -11.55
CA PRO A 160 1.20 -12.36 -12.58
C PRO A 160 1.44 -11.66 -13.93
N TYR A 161 0.52 -10.78 -14.33
CA TYR A 161 0.65 -10.05 -15.58
C TYR A 161 1.76 -8.98 -15.52
N ALA A 162 1.88 -8.25 -14.40
CA ALA A 162 3.01 -7.35 -14.19
C ALA A 162 4.36 -8.08 -14.25
N SER A 163 4.47 -9.23 -13.57
CA SER A 163 5.67 -10.07 -13.60
C SER A 163 6.00 -10.55 -15.01
N TYR A 164 5.00 -10.98 -15.78
CA TYR A 164 5.18 -11.33 -17.19
C TYR A 164 5.75 -10.16 -18.00
N LEU A 165 5.20 -8.96 -17.86
CA LEU A 165 5.68 -7.77 -18.57
C LEU A 165 7.13 -7.43 -18.19
N VAL A 166 7.49 -7.53 -16.91
CA VAL A 166 8.86 -7.29 -16.46
C VAL A 166 9.82 -8.31 -17.07
N ILE A 167 9.49 -9.61 -17.00
CA ILE A 167 10.30 -10.68 -17.60
C ILE A 167 10.45 -10.47 -19.10
N LYS A 168 9.36 -10.14 -19.79
CA LYS A 168 9.37 -9.82 -21.22
C LYS A 168 10.29 -8.63 -21.51
N GLY A 169 10.20 -7.56 -20.72
CA GLY A 169 10.95 -6.33 -20.94
C GLY A 169 12.45 -6.42 -20.65
N VAL A 170 12.90 -7.44 -19.92
CA VAL A 170 14.33 -7.67 -19.62
C VAL A 170 14.99 -8.58 -20.66
N LYS A 171 14.23 -9.44 -21.34
CA LYS A 171 14.80 -10.34 -22.36
C LYS A 171 15.42 -9.53 -23.50
N GLU A 172 16.67 -9.85 -23.82
CA GLU A 172 17.32 -9.40 -25.04
C GLU A 172 16.90 -10.36 -26.16
N GLU A 173 16.19 -9.83 -27.16
CA GLU A 173 16.25 -10.37 -28.51
C GLU A 173 17.52 -9.86 -29.19
#